data_AF-A0A6A5ZE13-F1
#
_entry.id   AF-A0A6A5ZE13-F1
#
_cell.length_a   1.000
_cell.length_b   1.000
_cell.length_c   1.000
_cell.angle_alpha   90.00
_cell.angle_beta   90.00
_cell.angle_gamma   90.00
#
_symmetry.space_group_name_H-M   'P 1'
#
loop_
_entity.id
_entity.type
_entity.pdbx_description
1 polymer ?
#
loop_
_entity_poly.entity_id
_entity_poly.type
_entity_poly.pdbx_seq_one_letter_code
_entity_poly.pdbx_strand_id
1 'polypeptide(L)'
;MSRPYYTSSSPGFYYEDENVLNSGPPRQTSTTNPLLSTIDRGISGRHHTKFNKVYNEYAESLKPTVFRTKPANPGGLRSKLTAMGILKSPKRSAEADAAKARVEEAERARKNTKRVLSKQKTQGNNRKKELHDRISQASPATLRDLRELIRKRYKLDIDIWSLRGVRVPDRPVVKEKMEQSDAILDEILAMVETWGDNGETFEDEERKKMQMVKARLKGPGKRNWATHPPWAGN
;
A
#
# COMPACT_ATOMS: atom_id res chain seq x y z
N MET A 1 20.76 11.84 -67.87
CA MET A 1 19.79 11.40 -66.85
C MET A 1 20.17 12.05 -65.53
N SER A 2 19.48 13.12 -65.15
CA SER A 2 19.82 14.01 -64.03
C SER A 2 18.98 13.65 -62.80
N ARG A 3 19.61 13.48 -61.64
CA ARG A 3 18.91 13.28 -60.36
C ARG A 3 18.63 14.63 -59.70
N PRO A 4 17.43 14.88 -59.15
CA PRO A 4 17.14 16.10 -58.42
C PRO A 4 17.76 16.05 -57.01
N TYR A 5 18.40 17.15 -56.61
CA TYR A 5 18.90 17.36 -55.26
C TYR A 5 17.74 17.83 -54.37
N TYR A 6 17.46 17.09 -53.30
CA TYR A 6 16.59 17.56 -52.23
C TYR A 6 17.38 18.54 -51.36
N THR A 7 16.97 19.81 -51.39
CA THR A 7 17.43 20.82 -50.44
C THR A 7 16.74 20.57 -49.10
N SER A 8 17.50 20.13 -48.10
CA SER A 8 17.05 20.02 -46.71
C SER A 8 16.83 21.42 -46.14
N SER A 9 15.61 21.93 -46.26
CA SER A 9 15.15 23.12 -45.55
C SER A 9 14.99 22.73 -44.08
N SER A 10 15.99 23.10 -43.27
CA SER A 10 15.97 22.91 -41.82
C SER A 10 14.89 23.81 -41.23
N PRO A 11 13.90 23.30 -40.47
CA PRO A 11 12.91 24.17 -39.85
C PRO A 11 13.62 24.98 -38.76
N GLY A 12 13.70 26.29 -38.96
CA GLY A 12 14.16 27.22 -37.95
C GLY A 12 13.24 27.16 -36.74
N PHE A 13 13.75 26.70 -35.61
CA PHE A 13 13.13 26.92 -34.32
C PHE A 13 13.32 28.39 -33.97
N TYR A 14 12.31 29.22 -34.26
CA TYR A 14 12.18 30.53 -33.66
C TYR A 14 11.96 30.35 -32.16
N TYR A 15 12.92 30.78 -31.36
CA TYR A 15 12.69 31.10 -29.96
C TYR A 15 11.89 32.41 -29.94
N GLU A 16 10.58 32.32 -29.72
CA GLU A 16 9.79 33.49 -29.35
C GLU A 16 10.07 33.84 -27.89
N ASP A 17 10.57 35.05 -27.67
CA ASP A 17 10.66 35.71 -26.38
C ASP A 17 9.25 35.88 -25.78
N GLU A 18 8.83 34.97 -24.91
CA GLU A 18 7.65 35.15 -24.07
C GLU A 18 7.96 36.11 -22.91
N ASN A 19 8.00 37.40 -23.23
CA ASN A 19 7.86 38.49 -22.27
C ASN A 19 6.68 39.38 -22.68
N VAL A 20 5.51 38.77 -22.90
CA VAL A 20 4.26 39.48 -23.16
C VAL A 20 3.46 39.56 -21.87
N LEU A 21 3.35 40.79 -21.38
CA LEU A 21 2.41 41.23 -20.36
C LEU A 21 1.02 40.64 -20.60
N ASN A 22 0.60 39.76 -19.70
CA ASN A 22 -0.74 39.19 -19.66
C ASN A 22 -1.70 40.21 -19.02
N SER A 23 -2.09 41.24 -19.77
CA SER A 23 -3.18 42.15 -19.42
C SER A 23 -4.53 41.55 -19.86
N GLY A 24 -4.97 40.51 -19.15
CA GLY A 24 -6.33 39.98 -19.28
C GLY A 24 -7.36 40.89 -18.59
N PRO A 25 -8.60 40.98 -19.10
CA PRO A 25 -9.63 41.86 -18.54
C PRO A 25 -10.06 41.40 -17.13
N PRO A 26 -10.54 42.34 -16.28
CA PRO A 26 -10.92 42.06 -14.90
C PRO A 26 -12.09 41.08 -14.87
N ARG A 27 -11.83 39.88 -14.34
CA ARG A 27 -12.85 38.87 -14.08
C ARG A 27 -13.74 39.37 -12.95
N GLN A 28 -15.01 39.60 -13.28
CA GLN A 28 -16.03 40.05 -12.36
C GLN A 28 -16.17 39.09 -11.16
N THR A 29 -16.42 39.70 -10.02
CA THR A 29 -16.52 39.14 -8.68
C THR A 29 -17.79 38.31 -8.48
N SER A 30 -17.71 37.45 -7.45
CA SER A 30 -18.79 37.01 -6.55
C SER A 30 -19.96 36.18 -7.10
N THR A 31 -19.88 34.87 -6.88
CA THR A 31 -21.03 34.09 -6.40
C THR A 31 -20.56 33.16 -5.30
N THR A 32 -20.74 33.64 -4.08
CA THR A 32 -20.52 32.93 -2.83
C THR A 32 -21.59 31.84 -2.71
N ASN A 33 -21.19 30.57 -2.74
CA ASN A 33 -22.05 29.44 -2.39
C ASN A 33 -21.81 29.08 -0.91
N PRO A 34 -22.73 29.36 0.03
CA PRO A 34 -22.55 29.09 1.45
C PRO A 34 -23.09 27.70 1.86
N LEU A 35 -22.73 26.63 1.14
CA LEU A 35 -23.23 25.26 1.44
C LEU A 35 -22.19 24.14 1.31
N LEU A 36 -20.92 24.40 1.65
CA LEU A 36 -19.91 23.33 1.76
C LEU A 36 -18.92 23.60 2.91
N SER A 37 -19.43 24.00 4.07
CA SER A 37 -18.74 23.72 5.34
C SER A 37 -19.33 22.42 5.90
N THR A 38 -18.45 21.53 6.37
CA THR A 38 -18.74 20.25 7.05
C THR A 38 -18.46 18.99 6.22
N ILE A 39 -17.23 18.80 5.75
CA ILE A 39 -16.60 17.46 5.75
C ILE A 39 -15.13 17.61 6.15
N ASP A 40 -14.93 17.99 7.41
CA ASP A 40 -13.67 17.78 8.10
C ASP A 40 -13.84 16.48 8.90
N ARG A 41 -13.51 15.35 8.26
CA ARG A 41 -13.41 14.05 8.94
C ARG A 41 -12.11 13.38 8.52
N GLY A 42 -11.18 13.39 9.45
CA GLY A 42 -9.85 12.82 9.33
C GLY A 42 -9.86 11.42 8.74
N ILE A 43 -9.08 11.25 7.68
CA ILE A 43 -8.69 9.96 7.13
C ILE A 43 -7.63 9.39 8.08
N SER A 44 -8.09 8.91 9.24
CA SER A 44 -7.28 8.09 10.13
C SER A 44 -7.30 6.65 9.61
N GLY A 45 -6.14 6.19 9.16
CA GLY A 45 -5.63 4.81 9.09
C GLY A 45 -6.56 3.60 9.27
N ARG A 46 -7.73 3.53 8.63
CA ARG A 46 -8.71 2.44 8.83
C ARG A 46 -9.04 1.61 7.59
N HIS A 47 -8.17 1.60 6.57
CA HIS A 47 -8.38 0.83 5.33
C HIS A 47 -7.53 -0.45 5.21
N HIS A 48 -6.79 -0.84 6.25
CA HIS A 48 -5.99 -2.08 6.23
C HIS A 48 -6.68 -3.31 6.85
N THR A 49 -7.98 -3.22 7.18
CA THR A 49 -8.73 -4.31 7.83
C THR A 49 -9.62 -5.12 6.87
N LYS A 50 -9.88 -4.66 5.65
CA LYS A 50 -10.77 -5.38 4.72
C LYS A 50 -10.11 -6.60 4.06
N PHE A 51 -8.79 -6.59 3.88
CA PHE A 51 -8.07 -7.73 3.30
C PHE A 51 -7.97 -8.93 4.27
N ASN A 52 -7.88 -8.67 5.58
CA ASN A 52 -7.85 -9.72 6.60
C ASN A 52 -9.19 -10.45 6.78
N LYS A 53 -10.32 -9.82 6.43
CA LYS A 53 -11.64 -10.45 6.59
C LYS A 53 -11.84 -11.60 5.61
N VAL A 54 -11.45 -11.41 4.35
CA VAL A 54 -11.57 -12.45 3.30
C VAL A 54 -10.64 -13.63 3.60
N TYR A 55 -9.42 -13.36 4.06
CA TYR A 55 -8.47 -14.42 4.43
C TYR A 55 -8.94 -15.23 5.65
N ASN A 56 -9.54 -14.58 6.65
CA ASN A 56 -10.06 -15.27 7.81
C ASN A 56 -11.28 -16.14 7.47
N GLU A 57 -12.21 -15.66 6.63
CA GLU A 57 -13.37 -16.45 6.18
C GLU A 57 -12.93 -17.69 5.36
N TYR A 58 -11.91 -17.56 4.50
CA TYR A 58 -11.35 -18.71 3.78
C TYR A 58 -10.64 -19.70 4.72
N ALA A 59 -9.88 -19.20 5.71
CA ALA A 59 -9.23 -20.04 6.70
C ALA A 59 -10.22 -20.78 7.61
N GLU A 60 -11.41 -20.22 7.87
CA GLU A 60 -12.48 -20.91 8.59
C GLU A 60 -13.12 -22.03 7.75
N SER A 61 -13.25 -21.85 6.44
CA SER A 61 -13.80 -22.87 5.53
C SER A 61 -12.89 -24.10 5.37
N LEU A 62 -11.59 -23.94 5.61
CA LEU A 62 -10.58 -25.00 5.55
C LEU A 62 -10.37 -25.72 6.90
N LYS A 63 -11.07 -25.31 7.97
CA LYS A 63 -11.01 -26.06 9.23
C LYS A 63 -11.62 -27.44 8.97
N PRO A 64 -10.85 -28.55 9.11
CA PRO A 64 -11.38 -29.88 8.91
C PRO A 64 -12.56 -30.05 9.88
N THR A 65 -13.72 -30.38 9.33
CA THR A 65 -14.91 -30.70 10.11
C THR A 65 -14.56 -31.90 10.98
N VAL A 66 -14.22 -31.64 12.25
CA VAL A 66 -13.89 -32.70 13.19
C VAL A 66 -15.18 -33.48 13.40
N PHE A 67 -15.32 -34.60 12.69
CA PHE A 67 -16.42 -35.52 12.90
C PHE A 67 -16.37 -35.95 14.36
N ARG A 68 -17.30 -35.43 15.15
CA ARG A 68 -17.48 -35.78 16.56
C ARG A 68 -18.04 -37.20 16.59
N THR A 69 -17.16 -38.19 16.44
CA THR A 69 -17.51 -39.59 16.66
C THR A 69 -17.97 -39.70 18.11
N LYS A 70 -19.27 -39.96 18.33
CA LYS A 70 -19.78 -40.36 19.64
C LYS A 70 -18.96 -41.58 20.06
N PRO A 71 -18.17 -41.52 21.15
CA PRO A 71 -17.51 -42.71 21.63
C PRO A 71 -18.60 -43.71 22.02
N ALA A 72 -18.55 -44.91 21.42
CA ALA A 72 -19.42 -46.01 21.79
C ALA A 72 -19.26 -46.24 23.29
N ASN A 73 -20.37 -46.14 24.03
CA ASN A 73 -20.42 -46.26 25.48
C ASN A 73 -19.95 -47.68 25.86
N PRO A 74 -18.76 -47.88 26.44
CA PRO A 74 -18.34 -49.19 26.89
C PRO A 74 -19.08 -49.45 28.21
N GLY A 75 -20.33 -49.87 28.08
CA GLY A 75 -21.11 -50.37 29.20
C GLY A 75 -20.41 -51.59 29.79
N GLY A 76 -20.26 -51.58 31.12
CA GLY A 76 -20.04 -52.80 31.89
C GLY A 76 -18.70 -52.88 32.59
N LEU A 77 -18.78 -52.99 33.92
CA LEU A 77 -17.82 -53.61 34.83
C LEU A 77 -16.62 -52.77 35.30
N ARG A 78 -16.01 -51.88 34.50
CA ARG A 78 -14.87 -51.08 35.01
C ARG A 78 -15.24 -49.94 35.97
N SER A 79 -16.47 -49.43 35.93
CA SER A 79 -16.89 -48.32 36.82
C SER A 79 -17.17 -48.76 38.26
N LYS A 80 -17.53 -50.04 38.49
CA LYS A 80 -17.84 -50.56 39.84
C LYS A 80 -16.59 -50.76 40.71
N LEU A 81 -15.42 -51.01 40.13
CA LEU A 81 -14.17 -51.18 40.88
C LEU A 81 -13.54 -49.85 41.33
N THR A 82 -13.71 -48.78 40.55
CA THR A 82 -13.21 -47.44 40.93
C THR A 82 -14.05 -46.81 42.05
N ALA A 83 -15.35 -47.14 42.13
CA ALA A 83 -16.27 -46.65 43.16
C ALA A 83 -15.99 -47.22 44.56
N MET A 84 -15.26 -48.34 44.68
CA MET A 84 -14.93 -48.94 45.98
C MET A 84 -13.68 -48.35 46.65
N GLY A 85 -12.97 -47.41 46.04
CA GLY A 85 -11.85 -46.69 46.69
C GLY A 85 -10.57 -47.50 46.96
N ILE A 86 -10.49 -48.76 46.49
CA ILE A 86 -9.38 -49.68 46.83
C ILE A 86 -8.11 -49.44 45.99
N LEU A 87 -8.21 -48.74 44.84
CA LEU A 87 -7.07 -48.40 44.00
C LEU A 87 -6.92 -46.88 43.86
N LYS A 88 -6.01 -46.27 44.63
CA LYS A 88 -5.50 -44.92 44.35
C LYS A 88 -4.82 -44.99 42.98
N SER A 89 -5.50 -44.53 41.93
CA SER A 89 -5.00 -44.57 40.57
C SER A 89 -3.76 -43.64 40.44
N PRO A 90 -2.54 -44.17 40.28
CA PRO A 90 -1.33 -43.35 40.10
C PRO A 90 -1.36 -42.52 38.80
N LYS A 91 -2.33 -42.79 37.92
CA LYS A 91 -2.53 -42.06 36.67
C LYS A 91 -2.94 -40.60 36.86
N ARG A 92 -3.64 -40.26 37.95
CA ARG A 92 -4.15 -38.88 38.15
C ARG A 92 -3.05 -37.85 38.43
N SER A 93 -1.96 -38.24 39.09
CA SER A 93 -0.83 -37.33 39.31
C SER A 93 -0.01 -37.13 38.03
N ALA A 94 0.31 -38.21 37.31
CA ALA A 94 1.04 -38.12 36.04
C ALA A 94 0.30 -37.31 34.96
N GLU A 95 -1.03 -37.44 34.88
CA GLU A 95 -1.87 -36.63 33.98
C GLU A 95 -1.89 -35.15 34.38
N ALA A 96 -1.94 -34.85 35.68
CA ALA A 96 -1.89 -33.48 36.17
C ALA A 96 -0.55 -32.80 35.87
N ASP A 97 0.57 -33.52 36.02
CA ASP A 97 1.91 -33.00 35.74
C ASP A 97 2.13 -32.80 34.22
N ALA A 98 1.64 -33.74 33.39
CA ALA A 98 1.66 -33.58 31.94
C ALA A 98 0.79 -32.39 31.47
N ALA A 99 -0.36 -32.16 32.11
CA ALA A 99 -1.20 -31.00 31.80
C ALA A 99 -0.51 -29.67 32.16
N LYS A 100 0.15 -29.60 33.32
CA LYS A 100 0.96 -28.43 33.71
C LYS A 100 2.09 -28.17 32.72
N ALA A 101 2.82 -29.20 32.31
CA ALA A 101 3.90 -29.08 31.33
C ALA A 101 3.41 -28.53 29.98
N ARG A 102 2.24 -28.99 29.49
CA ARG A 102 1.64 -28.48 28.24
C ARG A 102 1.22 -27.02 28.33
N VAL A 103 0.65 -26.61 29.47
CA VAL A 103 0.29 -25.20 29.69
C VAL A 103 1.53 -24.33 29.71
N GLU A 104 2.57 -24.77 30.43
CA GLU A 104 3.84 -24.05 30.49
C GLU A 104 4.53 -23.95 29.12
N GLU A 105 4.55 -25.03 28.34
CA GLU A 105 5.09 -25.05 26.98
C GLU A 105 4.31 -24.11 26.06
N ALA A 106 2.97 -24.13 26.11
CA ALA A 106 2.12 -23.24 25.33
C ALA A 106 2.35 -21.76 25.70
N GLU A 107 2.55 -21.45 26.98
CA GLU A 107 2.90 -20.10 27.42
C GLU A 107 4.28 -19.67 26.91
N ARG A 108 5.29 -20.55 26.99
CA ARG A 108 6.63 -20.29 26.45
C ARG A 108 6.57 -20.05 24.95
N ALA A 109 5.80 -20.85 24.20
CA ALA A 109 5.57 -20.67 22.77
C ALA A 109 4.91 -19.32 22.46
N ARG A 110 3.85 -18.93 23.19
CA ARG A 110 3.19 -17.62 23.03
C ARG A 110 4.14 -16.44 23.34
N LYS A 111 4.97 -16.56 24.38
CA LYS A 111 5.97 -15.54 24.71
C LYS A 111 7.02 -15.43 23.61
N ASN A 112 7.48 -16.55 23.06
CA ASN A 112 8.44 -16.58 21.96
C ASN A 112 7.86 -15.99 20.67
N THR A 113 6.65 -16.38 20.27
CA THR A 113 6.00 -15.81 19.07
C THR A 113 5.79 -14.30 19.23
N LYS A 114 5.35 -13.83 20.41
CA LYS A 114 5.23 -12.40 20.70
C LYS A 114 6.56 -11.67 20.59
N ARG A 115 7.66 -12.26 21.10
CA ARG A 115 9.03 -11.70 20.99
C ARG A 115 9.52 -11.64 19.55
N VAL A 116 9.24 -12.67 18.74
CA VAL A 116 9.61 -12.69 17.32
C VAL A 116 8.83 -11.61 16.56
N LEU A 117 7.52 -11.53 16.77
CA LEU A 117 6.67 -10.50 16.14
C LEU A 117 7.08 -9.08 16.56
N SER A 118 7.42 -8.86 17.84
CA SER A 118 7.88 -7.55 18.29
C SER A 118 9.22 -7.16 17.66
N LYS A 119 10.17 -8.10 17.55
CA LYS A 119 11.46 -7.88 16.88
C LYS A 119 11.28 -7.59 15.39
N GLN A 120 10.37 -8.31 14.72
CA GLN A 120 10.08 -8.07 13.31
C GLN A 120 9.45 -6.68 13.10
N LYS A 121 8.56 -6.26 14.00
CA LYS A 121 7.95 -4.93 13.96
C LYS A 121 8.98 -3.82 14.18
N THR A 122 9.88 -3.95 15.16
CA THR A 122 10.94 -2.95 15.40
C THR A 122 11.91 -2.88 14.24
N GLN A 123 12.31 -4.03 13.66
CA GLN A 123 13.18 -4.05 12.49
C GLN A 123 12.51 -3.38 11.27
N GLY A 124 11.21 -3.63 11.05
CA GLY A 124 10.45 -2.96 10.00
C GLY A 124 10.39 -1.44 10.19
N ASN A 125 10.20 -0.96 11.42
CA ASN A 125 10.20 0.47 11.72
C ASN A 125 11.58 1.11 11.52
N ASN A 126 12.66 0.43 11.93
CA ASN A 126 14.02 0.93 11.72
C ASN A 126 14.36 1.05 10.24
N ARG A 127 14.00 0.05 9.42
CA ARG A 127 14.17 0.13 7.96
C ARG A 127 13.41 1.29 7.33
N LYS A 128 12.18 1.55 7.80
CA LYS A 128 11.40 2.70 7.35
C LYS A 128 12.06 4.02 7.74
N LYS A 129 12.63 4.10 8.94
CA LYS A 129 13.38 5.28 9.40
C LYS A 129 14.65 5.49 8.58
N GLU A 130 15.46 4.45 8.38
CA GLU A 130 16.67 4.52 7.54
C GLU A 130 16.35 4.92 6.10
N LEU A 131 15.25 4.40 5.56
CA LEU A 131 14.77 4.81 4.23
C LEU A 131 14.36 6.29 4.23
N HIS A 132 13.62 6.73 5.25
CA HIS A 132 13.24 8.13 5.41
C HIS A 132 14.47 9.04 5.52
N ASP A 133 15.48 8.65 6.29
CA ASP A 133 16.72 9.41 6.48
C ASP A 133 17.58 9.45 5.20
N ARG A 134 17.49 8.42 4.34
CA ARG A 134 18.12 8.43 3.01
C ARG A 134 17.38 9.32 2.03
N ILE A 135 16.04 9.32 2.09
CA ILE A 135 15.20 10.13 1.20
C ILE A 135 15.26 11.60 1.60
N SER A 136 15.32 11.92 2.91
CA SER A 136 15.33 13.30 3.42
C SER A 136 16.48 14.13 2.88
N GLN A 137 17.62 13.49 2.61
CA GLN A 137 18.72 14.12 1.91
C GLN A 137 18.45 14.10 0.41
N ALA A 138 18.33 15.28 -0.19
CA ALA A 138 18.19 15.46 -1.63
C ALA A 138 19.50 15.18 -2.39
N SER A 139 20.09 14.02 -2.13
CA SER A 139 21.29 13.53 -2.79
C SER A 139 21.03 13.35 -4.29
N PRO A 140 22.04 13.54 -5.16
CA PRO A 140 21.94 13.20 -6.58
C PRO A 140 21.43 11.78 -6.84
N ALA A 141 21.66 10.85 -5.90
CA ALA A 141 21.11 9.50 -5.96
C ALA A 141 19.56 9.49 -5.85
N THR A 142 18.99 10.20 -4.89
CA THR A 142 17.53 10.23 -4.67
C THR A 142 16.79 10.93 -5.81
N LEU A 143 17.41 11.92 -6.46
CA LEU A 143 16.90 12.53 -7.68
C LEU A 143 16.88 11.55 -8.88
N ARG A 144 17.89 10.69 -9.00
CA ARG A 144 17.91 9.62 -10.02
C ARG A 144 16.81 8.60 -9.75
N ASP A 145 16.65 8.19 -8.49
CA ASP A 145 15.59 7.25 -8.09
C ASP A 145 14.20 7.82 -8.39
N LEU A 146 13.95 9.10 -8.06
CA LEU A 146 12.72 9.79 -8.42
C LEU A 146 12.45 9.78 -9.94
N ARG A 147 13.49 10.05 -10.75
CA ARG A 147 13.37 10.01 -12.22
C ARG A 147 13.01 8.61 -12.71
N GLU A 148 13.60 7.57 -12.14
CA GLU A 148 13.25 6.18 -12.46
C GLU A 148 11.83 5.83 -12.05
N LEU A 149 11.35 6.27 -10.88
CA LEU A 149 9.95 6.09 -10.47
C LEU A 149 8.98 6.77 -11.45
N ILE A 150 9.28 8.00 -11.88
CA ILE A 150 8.45 8.73 -12.86
C ILE A 150 8.40 7.96 -14.19
N ARG A 151 9.54 7.45 -14.68
CA ARG A 151 9.61 6.63 -15.91
C ARG A 151 8.80 5.35 -15.78
N LYS A 152 8.94 4.63 -14.66
CA LYS A 152 8.18 3.40 -14.37
C LYS A 152 6.68 3.66 -14.34
N ARG A 153 6.26 4.72 -13.64
CA ARG A 153 4.85 5.15 -13.60
C ARG A 153 4.31 5.45 -14.99
N TYR A 154 5.04 6.23 -15.79
CA TYR A 154 4.64 6.57 -17.15
C TYR A 154 4.51 5.33 -18.04
N LYS A 155 5.43 4.38 -17.93
CA LYS A 155 5.34 3.09 -18.63
C LYS A 155 4.08 2.32 -18.23
N LEU A 156 3.79 2.22 -16.93
CA LEU A 156 2.56 1.57 -16.45
C LEU A 156 1.29 2.31 -16.92
N ASP A 157 1.29 3.64 -16.91
CA ASP A 157 0.16 4.44 -17.38
C ASP A 157 -0.12 4.19 -18.87
N ILE A 158 0.94 4.11 -19.71
CA ILE A 158 0.81 3.73 -21.13
C ILE A 158 0.24 2.31 -21.25
N ASP A 159 0.79 1.34 -20.51
CA ASP A 159 0.33 -0.04 -20.53
C ASP A 159 -1.15 -0.14 -20.16
N ILE A 160 -1.57 0.50 -19.06
CA ILE A 160 -2.97 0.54 -18.60
C ILE A 160 -3.86 1.19 -19.67
N TRP A 161 -3.42 2.30 -20.24
CA TRP A 161 -4.15 3.01 -21.29
C TRP A 161 -4.31 2.18 -22.56
N SER A 162 -3.29 1.42 -22.95
CA SER A 162 -3.33 0.51 -24.09
C SER A 162 -4.34 -0.62 -23.90
N LEU A 163 -4.62 -0.99 -22.65
CA LEU A 163 -5.57 -2.03 -22.25
C LEU A 163 -6.99 -1.47 -22.01
N ARG A 164 -7.30 -0.27 -22.51
CA ARG A 164 -8.67 0.24 -22.51
C ARG A 164 -9.58 -0.66 -23.33
N GLY A 165 -10.78 -0.96 -22.82
CA GLY A 165 -11.72 -1.88 -23.47
C GLY A 165 -11.42 -3.37 -23.28
N VAL A 166 -10.55 -3.72 -22.33
CA VAL A 166 -10.28 -5.13 -22.01
C VAL A 166 -11.56 -5.88 -21.58
N ARG A 167 -11.65 -7.16 -21.96
CA ARG A 167 -12.77 -8.03 -21.58
C ARG A 167 -12.79 -8.25 -20.06
N VAL A 168 -13.97 -8.52 -19.50
CA VAL A 168 -14.17 -8.72 -18.06
C VAL A 168 -13.17 -9.72 -17.43
N PRO A 169 -12.88 -10.88 -18.06
CA PRO A 169 -11.95 -11.86 -17.48
C PRO A 169 -10.50 -11.36 -17.33
N ASP A 170 -10.08 -10.41 -18.15
CA ASP A 170 -8.70 -9.89 -18.18
C ASP A 170 -8.50 -8.66 -17.27
N ARG A 171 -9.60 -8.09 -16.75
CA ARG A 171 -9.56 -6.93 -15.83
C ARG A 171 -8.69 -7.14 -14.59
N PRO A 172 -8.58 -8.34 -13.97
CA PRO A 172 -7.69 -8.55 -12.83
C PRO A 172 -6.22 -8.19 -13.14
N VAL A 173 -5.74 -8.50 -14.34
CA VAL A 173 -4.36 -8.19 -14.77
C VAL A 173 -4.17 -6.68 -14.89
N VAL A 174 -5.15 -5.98 -15.48
CA VAL A 174 -5.10 -4.52 -15.59
C VAL A 174 -5.18 -3.88 -14.21
N LYS A 175 -6.01 -4.42 -13.32
CA LYS A 175 -6.16 -3.93 -11.94
C LYS A 175 -4.84 -4.04 -11.16
N GLU A 176 -4.09 -5.13 -11.31
CA GLU A 176 -2.77 -5.25 -10.70
C GLU A 176 -1.81 -4.15 -11.20
N LYS A 177 -1.78 -3.88 -12.51
CA LYS A 177 -0.99 -2.77 -13.07
C LYS A 177 -1.43 -1.40 -12.54
N MET A 178 -2.73 -1.19 -12.36
CA MET A 178 -3.29 0.03 -11.78
C MET A 178 -2.83 0.22 -10.33
N GLU A 179 -2.94 -0.83 -9.51
CA GLU A 179 -2.48 -0.83 -8.12
C GLU A 179 -0.98 -0.53 -8.03
N GLN A 180 -0.17 -1.09 -8.94
CA GLN A 180 1.26 -0.78 -9.04
C GLN A 180 1.52 0.69 -9.43
N SER A 181 0.78 1.24 -10.41
CA SER A 181 0.96 2.64 -10.83
C SER A 181 0.57 3.62 -9.73
N ASP A 182 -0.55 3.36 -9.03
CA ASP A 182 -1.00 4.18 -7.90
C ASP A 182 -0.01 4.10 -6.72
N ALA A 183 0.53 2.91 -6.41
CA ALA A 183 1.57 2.75 -5.39
C ALA A 183 2.85 3.54 -5.71
N ILE A 184 3.29 3.55 -6.98
CA ILE A 184 4.43 4.36 -7.41
C ILE A 184 4.12 5.86 -7.31
N LEU A 185 2.89 6.29 -7.60
CA LEU A 185 2.48 7.69 -7.42
C LEU A 185 2.59 8.10 -5.95
N ASP A 186 2.10 7.27 -5.03
CA ASP A 186 2.18 7.52 -3.60
C ASP A 186 3.65 7.60 -3.13
N GLU A 187 4.52 6.73 -3.65
CA GLU A 187 5.96 6.77 -3.36
C GLU A 187 6.61 8.08 -3.85
N ILE A 188 6.30 8.51 -5.08
CA ILE A 188 6.75 9.80 -5.64
C ILE A 188 6.29 10.97 -4.74
N LEU A 189 5.02 10.96 -4.32
CA LEU A 189 4.47 12.00 -3.47
C LEU A 189 5.15 12.03 -2.09
N ALA A 190 5.40 10.86 -1.49
CA ALA A 190 6.10 10.75 -0.21
C ALA A 190 7.55 11.26 -0.30
N MET A 191 8.27 10.94 -1.37
CA MET A 191 9.63 11.47 -1.59
C MET A 191 9.65 13.00 -1.73
N VAL A 192 8.72 13.56 -2.51
CA VAL A 192 8.66 15.02 -2.70
C VAL A 192 8.16 15.73 -1.43
N GLU A 193 7.31 15.10 -0.64
CA GLU A 193 6.84 15.63 0.64
C GLU A 193 7.97 15.71 1.66
N THR A 194 8.74 14.63 1.82
CA THR A 194 9.90 14.58 2.72
C THR A 194 10.99 15.59 2.36
N TRP A 195 11.19 15.91 1.07
CA TRP A 195 12.09 17.00 0.68
C TRP A 195 11.58 18.39 1.06
N GLY A 196 10.26 18.60 1.01
CA GLY A 196 9.64 19.87 1.38
C GLY A 196 9.79 20.19 2.87
N ASP A 197 9.71 19.16 3.72
CA ASP A 197 9.79 19.32 5.17
C ASP A 197 11.23 19.53 5.66
N ASN A 198 12.24 19.03 4.95
CA ASN A 198 13.67 19.21 5.25
C ASN A 198 14.30 20.41 4.52
N GLY A 199 13.50 21.47 4.33
CA GLY A 199 13.76 22.60 3.43
C GLY A 199 15.05 23.39 3.69
N GLU A 200 15.72 23.19 4.82
CA GLU A 200 17.01 23.81 5.14
C GLU A 200 18.13 23.43 4.15
N THR A 201 18.00 22.31 3.45
CA THR A 201 19.06 21.80 2.55
C THR A 201 19.07 22.48 1.18
N PHE A 202 17.99 23.16 0.79
CA PHE A 202 17.84 23.76 -0.54
C PHE A 202 17.98 25.27 -0.53
N GLU A 203 18.68 25.80 -1.54
CA GLU A 203 18.66 27.24 -1.85
C GLU A 203 17.25 27.69 -2.25
N ASP A 204 16.97 28.99 -2.11
CA ASP A 204 15.63 29.54 -2.35
C ASP A 204 15.10 29.26 -3.77
N GLU A 205 15.97 29.30 -4.77
CA GLU A 205 15.58 28.98 -6.16
C GLU A 205 15.21 27.50 -6.35
N GLU A 206 15.99 26.59 -5.76
CA GLU A 206 15.74 25.16 -5.82
C GLU A 206 14.47 24.79 -5.06
N ARG A 207 14.26 25.42 -3.90
CA ARG A 207 13.05 25.28 -3.10
C ARG A 207 11.81 25.69 -3.91
N LYS A 208 11.88 26.80 -4.65
CA LYS A 208 10.78 27.24 -5.55
C LYS A 208 10.50 26.20 -6.64
N LYS A 209 11.54 25.66 -7.29
CA LYS A 209 11.39 24.60 -8.31
C LYS A 209 10.76 23.33 -7.71
N MET A 210 11.20 22.91 -6.52
CA MET A 210 10.66 21.76 -5.82
C MET A 210 9.18 21.96 -5.44
N GLN A 211 8.80 23.15 -4.95
CA GLN A 211 7.40 23.49 -4.69
C GLN A 211 6.54 23.46 -5.96
N MET A 212 7.06 23.94 -7.10
CA MET A 212 6.37 23.84 -8.39
C MET A 212 6.14 22.38 -8.80
N VAL A 213 7.14 21.51 -8.62
CA VAL A 213 7.01 20.07 -8.90
C VAL A 213 5.96 19.45 -7.96
N LYS A 214 6.02 19.74 -6.66
CA LYS A 214 5.03 19.28 -5.67
C LYS A 214 3.62 19.72 -6.05
N ALA A 215 3.44 20.98 -6.44
CA ALA A 215 2.16 21.50 -6.91
C ALA A 215 1.68 20.80 -8.19
N ARG A 216 2.58 20.52 -9.15
CA ARG A 216 2.23 19.80 -10.39
C ARG A 216 1.87 18.33 -10.14
N LEU A 217 2.46 17.70 -9.15
CA LEU A 217 2.18 16.31 -8.76
C LEU A 217 0.88 16.20 -7.96
N LYS A 218 0.62 17.12 -7.03
CA LYS A 218 -0.61 17.19 -6.25
C LYS A 218 -1.78 17.85 -7.00
N GLY A 219 -1.49 18.48 -8.14
CA GLY A 219 -2.48 19.19 -8.94
C GLY A 219 -3.56 18.27 -9.52
N PRO A 220 -4.75 18.83 -9.79
CA PRO A 220 -5.85 18.07 -10.40
C PRO A 220 -5.47 17.56 -11.80
N GLY A 221 -6.12 16.49 -12.24
CA GLY A 221 -5.90 15.89 -13.55
C GLY A 221 -4.87 14.75 -13.59
N LYS A 222 -4.16 14.48 -12.49
CA LYS A 222 -3.46 13.21 -12.32
C LYS A 222 -4.49 12.12 -12.08
N ARG A 223 -4.55 11.16 -13.01
CA ARG A 223 -5.50 10.04 -12.90
C ARG A 223 -5.01 9.09 -11.80
N ASN A 224 -5.82 8.95 -10.76
CA ASN A 224 -5.76 7.84 -9.82
C ASN A 224 -6.55 6.69 -10.45
N TRP A 225 -5.87 5.60 -10.78
CA TRP A 225 -6.49 4.52 -11.55
C TRP A 225 -7.52 3.76 -10.72
N ALA A 226 -7.29 3.59 -9.41
CA ALA A 226 -8.27 2.97 -8.52
C ALA A 226 -9.62 3.70 -8.53
N THR A 227 -9.62 5.03 -8.64
CA THR A 227 -10.85 5.85 -8.69
C THR A 227 -11.43 5.97 -10.09
N HIS A 228 -10.57 6.03 -11.10
CA HIS A 228 -10.94 6.23 -12.51
C HIS A 228 -10.35 5.12 -13.38
N PRO A 229 -10.88 3.89 -13.31
CA PRO A 229 -10.37 2.79 -14.09
C PRO A 229 -10.63 3.02 -15.59
N PRO A 230 -9.81 2.43 -16.48
CA PRO A 230 -9.90 2.68 -17.93
C PRO A 230 -11.21 2.20 -18.56
N TRP A 231 -12.01 1.39 -17.86
CA TRP A 231 -13.33 0.92 -18.30
C TRP A 231 -14.52 1.66 -17.67
N ALA A 232 -14.31 2.66 -16.81
CA ALA A 232 -15.40 3.42 -16.18
C ALA A 232 -15.94 4.58 -17.06
N GLY A 233 -15.30 4.87 -18.19
CA GLY A 233 -15.72 5.92 -19.12
C GLY A 233 -16.21 5.34 -20.44
N ASN A 234 -17.47 4.93 -20.47
CA ASN A 234 -18.33 4.90 -21.65
C ASN A 234 -19.69 5.46 -21.23
#